data_AF-A0A917QTA5-F1
#
_entry.id   AF-A0A917QTA5-F1
#
_cell.length_a   1.000
_cell.length_b   1.000
_cell.length_c   1.000
_cell.angle_alpha   90.00
_cell.angle_beta   90.00
_cell.angle_gamma   90.00
#
_symmetry.space_group_name_H-M   'P 1'
#
loop_
_entity.id
_entity.type
_entity.pdbx_description
1 polymer ?
#
loop_
_entity_poly.entity_id
_entity_poly.type
_entity_poly.pdbx_seq_one_letter_code
_entity_poly.pdbx_strand_id
1 'polypeptide(L)'
;MSTEFDASKAGPWVRKNVLPKLPPPSSPLYRSRAQIRDDLLKFFLPRPGVEPELWAWVAAYDHVALCQLWGSMTALPRDLPRYTNELRQHWAAHGNPPLPPAPEDAHDALADARHNLAKFEAIETHRRTPRL
;
A
#
# COMPACT_ATOMS: atom_id res chain seq x y z
N MET A 1 -0.56 11.65 4.78
CA MET A 1 -0.02 12.37 3.61
C MET A 1 1.30 13.02 3.99
N SER A 2 2.25 13.11 3.05
CA SER A 2 3.49 13.86 3.29
C SER A 2 3.19 15.35 3.45
N THR A 3 3.93 16.11 4.24
CA THR A 3 3.92 17.59 4.21
C THR A 3 4.84 18.14 3.12
N GLU A 4 5.67 17.30 2.52
CA GLU A 4 6.71 17.67 1.57
C GLU A 4 6.31 17.46 0.10
N PHE A 5 5.07 17.02 -0.18
CA PHE A 5 4.63 16.92 -1.58
C PHE A 5 4.28 18.28 -2.16
N ASP A 6 4.51 18.44 -3.46
CA ASP A 6 4.18 19.66 -4.19
C ASP A 6 2.92 19.42 -5.04
N ALA A 7 1.78 19.94 -4.57
CA ALA A 7 0.50 19.82 -5.26
C ALA A 7 0.52 20.48 -6.66
N SER A 8 1.40 21.45 -6.91
CA SER A 8 1.50 22.13 -8.20
C SER A 8 2.02 21.22 -9.31
N LYS A 9 2.80 20.19 -8.96
CA LYS A 9 3.34 19.19 -9.89
C LYS A 9 2.33 18.11 -10.28
N ALA A 10 1.16 18.07 -9.64
CA ALA A 10 0.13 17.07 -9.93
C ALA A 10 -0.45 17.25 -11.34
N GLY A 11 -0.49 16.18 -12.13
CA GLY A 11 -1.18 16.15 -13.41
C GLY A 11 -2.72 16.16 -13.27
N PRO A 12 -3.46 16.32 -14.38
CA PRO A 12 -4.92 16.45 -14.36
C PRO A 12 -5.64 15.29 -13.65
N TRP A 13 -5.16 14.06 -13.84
CA TRP A 13 -5.77 12.88 -13.23
C TRP A 13 -5.62 12.88 -11.70
N VAL A 14 -4.44 13.20 -11.17
CA VAL A 14 -4.17 13.28 -9.72
C VAL A 14 -4.99 14.39 -9.08
N ARG A 15 -5.08 15.56 -9.74
CA ARG A 15 -5.89 16.70 -9.28
C ARG A 15 -7.38 16.36 -9.18
N LYS A 16 -7.89 15.55 -10.10
CA LYS A 16 -9.30 15.14 -10.10
C LYS A 16 -9.60 14.03 -9.10
N ASN A 17 -8.73 13.03 -9.01
CA ASN A 17 -9.08 11.75 -8.37
C ASN A 17 -8.43 11.55 -6.99
N VAL A 18 -7.31 12.20 -6.70
CA VAL A 18 -6.52 11.97 -5.47
C VAL A 18 -6.55 13.18 -4.54
N LEU A 19 -6.16 14.36 -5.03
CA LEU A 19 -6.07 15.57 -4.17
C LEU A 19 -7.36 15.92 -3.42
N PRO A 20 -8.57 15.76 -4.00
CA PRO A 20 -9.81 16.07 -3.29
C PRO A 20 -10.14 15.10 -2.15
N LYS A 21 -9.49 13.92 -2.10
CA LYS A 21 -9.68 12.93 -1.05
C LYS A 21 -8.75 13.12 0.14
N LEU A 22 -7.81 14.07 0.06
CA LEU A 22 -6.89 14.33 1.16
C LEU A 22 -7.64 14.91 2.36
N PRO A 23 -7.20 14.60 3.60
CA PRO A 23 -7.80 15.20 4.78
C PRO A 23 -7.59 16.72 4.80
N PRO A 24 -8.35 17.46 5.63
CA PRO A 24 -8.16 18.90 5.80
C PRO A 24 -6.71 19.25 6.17
N PRO A 25 -6.16 20.39 5.71
CA PRO A 25 -4.74 20.75 5.97
C PRO A 25 -4.33 20.80 7.45
N SER A 26 -5.27 21.02 8.37
CA SER A 26 -5.03 20.99 9.81
C SER A 26 -4.96 19.58 10.41
N SER A 27 -5.19 18.53 9.61
CA SER A 27 -5.23 17.16 10.07
C SER A 27 -3.86 16.66 10.54
N PRO A 28 -3.77 15.92 11.67
CA PRO A 28 -2.53 15.31 12.13
C PRO A 28 -2.06 14.15 11.23
N LEU A 29 -2.81 13.80 10.19
CA LEU A 29 -2.43 12.84 9.17
C LEU A 29 -1.43 13.42 8.15
N TYR A 30 -1.23 14.75 8.14
CA TYR A 30 -0.10 15.36 7.45
C TYR A 30 1.16 15.19 8.31
N ARG A 31 2.18 14.55 7.73
CA ARG A 31 3.44 14.22 8.40
C ARG A 31 4.60 14.43 7.45
N SER A 32 5.78 14.79 7.95
CA SER A 32 7.01 14.76 7.15
C SER A 32 7.32 13.35 6.66
N ARG A 33 8.11 13.21 5.59
CA ARG A 33 8.60 11.91 5.11
C ARG A 33 9.39 11.18 6.21
N ALA A 34 10.14 11.91 7.02
CA ALA A 34 10.89 11.35 8.16
C ALA A 34 9.94 10.74 9.20
N GLN A 35 8.87 11.44 9.58
CA GLN A 35 7.86 10.89 10.49
C GLN A 35 7.17 9.67 9.89
N ILE A 36 6.76 9.73 8.61
CA ILE A 36 6.14 8.59 7.92
C ILE A 36 7.08 7.37 7.92
N ARG A 37 8.37 7.57 7.62
CA ARG A 37 9.40 6.52 7.65
C ARG A 37 9.47 5.86 9.03
N ASP A 38 9.59 6.65 10.09
CA ASP A 38 9.77 6.16 11.45
C ASP A 38 8.50 5.45 11.96
N ASP A 39 7.33 6.00 11.65
CA ASP A 39 6.03 5.40 11.97
C ASP A 39 5.82 4.06 11.25
N LEU A 40 6.16 3.99 9.95
CA LEU A 40 6.06 2.75 9.17
C LEU A 40 7.05 1.69 9.65
N LEU A 41 8.28 2.08 10.01
CA LEU A 41 9.25 1.13 10.56
C LEU A 41 8.73 0.50 11.86
N LYS A 42 8.19 1.34 12.76
CA LYS A 42 7.58 0.87 14.01
C LYS A 42 6.34 0.01 13.75
N PHE A 43 5.55 0.34 12.73
CA PHE A 43 4.36 -0.42 12.36
C PHE A 43 4.70 -1.80 11.80
N PHE A 44 5.70 -1.90 10.90
CA PHE A 44 6.12 -3.16 10.31
C PHE A 44 6.90 -4.06 11.27
N LEU A 45 7.65 -3.47 12.20
CA LEU A 45 8.49 -4.17 13.17
C LEU A 45 8.07 -3.84 14.61
N PRO A 46 6.86 -4.25 15.04
CA PRO A 46 6.31 -3.86 16.34
C PRO A 46 7.06 -4.50 17.51
N ARG A 47 7.81 -5.59 17.25
CA ARG A 47 8.65 -6.30 18.23
C ARG A 47 9.76 -7.09 17.51
N PRO A 48 10.86 -7.46 18.22
CA PRO A 48 11.93 -8.27 17.64
C PRO A 48 11.43 -9.61 17.08
N GLY A 49 12.03 -10.04 15.96
CA GLY A 49 11.73 -11.34 15.32
C GLY A 49 10.47 -11.35 14.45
N VAL A 50 9.78 -10.22 14.27
CA VAL A 50 8.71 -10.13 13.26
C VAL A 50 9.36 -9.97 11.88
N GLU A 51 9.01 -10.87 10.96
CA GLU A 51 9.35 -10.78 9.54
C GLU A 51 8.09 -10.38 8.77
N PRO A 52 7.95 -9.11 8.34
CA PRO A 52 6.74 -8.66 7.67
C PRO A 52 6.70 -9.15 6.22
N GLU A 53 5.50 -9.44 5.72
CA GLU A 53 5.27 -9.60 4.29
C GLU A 53 4.58 -8.36 3.73
N LEU A 54 5.09 -7.85 2.61
CA LEU A 54 4.45 -6.77 1.88
C LEU A 54 3.58 -7.34 0.77
N TRP A 55 2.35 -6.87 0.65
CA TRP A 55 1.40 -7.23 -0.41
C TRP A 55 0.75 -5.97 -0.95
N ALA A 56 0.69 -5.82 -2.28
CA ALA A 56 -0.04 -4.74 -2.94
C ALA A 56 -0.50 -5.16 -4.34
N TRP A 57 -1.43 -4.39 -4.90
CA TRP A 57 -2.03 -4.65 -6.21
C TRP A 57 -1.37 -3.78 -7.29
N VAL A 58 -0.64 -4.38 -8.22
CA VAL A 58 0.19 -3.70 -9.23
C VAL A 58 1.27 -2.82 -8.57
N ALA A 59 2.09 -3.47 -7.75
CA ALA A 59 2.85 -2.85 -6.66
C ALA A 59 4.17 -2.16 -7.06
N ALA A 60 4.56 -2.18 -8.33
CA ALA A 60 5.92 -1.82 -8.73
C ALA A 60 6.32 -0.39 -8.30
N TYR A 61 5.45 0.60 -8.57
CA TYR A 61 5.70 1.98 -8.15
C TYR A 61 5.48 2.18 -6.65
N ASP A 62 4.54 1.46 -6.03
CA ASP A 62 4.30 1.52 -4.59
C ASP A 62 5.51 1.06 -3.78
N HIS A 63 6.16 -0.03 -4.21
CA HIS A 63 7.37 -0.54 -3.58
C HIS A 63 8.50 0.48 -3.66
N VAL A 64 8.72 1.08 -4.83
CA VAL A 64 9.73 2.13 -5.00
C VAL A 64 9.40 3.35 -4.12
N ALA A 65 8.15 3.83 -4.13
CA ALA A 65 7.73 4.98 -3.34
C ALA A 65 7.91 4.75 -1.83
N LEU A 66 7.59 3.54 -1.35
CA LEU A 66 7.82 3.10 0.03
C LEU A 66 9.31 3.10 0.36
N CYS A 67 10.13 2.38 -0.41
CA CYS A 67 11.57 2.25 -0.13
C CYS A 67 12.31 3.59 -0.19
N GLN A 68 11.88 4.52 -1.05
CA GLN A 68 12.46 5.86 -1.14
C GLN A 68 12.26 6.71 0.13
N LEU A 69 11.45 6.28 1.10
CA LEU A 69 11.42 6.91 2.43
C LEU A 69 12.76 6.74 3.18
N TRP A 70 13.52 5.70 2.87
CA TRP A 70 14.88 5.46 3.41
C TRP A 70 16.00 5.95 2.49
N GLY A 71 15.66 6.51 1.33
CA GLY A 71 16.63 6.98 0.34
C GLY A 71 17.05 5.88 -0.63
N SER A 72 18.35 5.59 -0.72
CA SER A 72 18.88 4.56 -1.62
C SER A 72 18.58 3.14 -1.12
N MET A 73 18.62 2.15 -2.02
CA MET A 73 18.35 0.75 -1.66
C MET A 73 19.25 0.20 -0.55
N THR A 74 20.47 0.71 -0.40
CA THR A 74 21.42 0.26 0.64
C THR A 74 21.04 0.76 2.03
N ALA A 75 20.20 1.80 2.12
CA ALA A 75 19.72 2.38 3.37
C ALA A 75 18.41 1.73 3.87
N LEU A 76 17.80 0.84 3.08
CA LEU A 76 16.61 0.11 3.51
C LEU A 76 16.96 -0.85 4.67
N PRO A 77 16.27 -0.78 5.82
CA PRO A 77 16.53 -1.63 6.98
C PRO A 77 16.59 -3.13 6.62
N ARG A 78 17.53 -3.86 7.22
CA ARG A 78 17.76 -5.29 6.96
C ARG A 78 16.54 -6.17 7.25
N ASP A 79 15.68 -5.74 8.16
CA ASP A 79 14.50 -6.49 8.54
C ASP A 79 13.27 -6.24 7.64
N LEU A 80 13.35 -5.33 6.65
CA LEU A 80 12.26 -5.09 5.70
C LEU A 80 12.43 -5.89 4.39
N PRO A 81 11.35 -6.45 3.80
CA PRO A 81 11.42 -7.15 2.51
C PRO A 81 11.97 -6.29 1.38
N ARG A 82 12.72 -6.92 0.47
CA ARG A 82 13.28 -6.29 -0.75
C ARG A 82 12.34 -6.41 -1.95
N TYR A 83 11.16 -6.96 -1.72
CA TYR A 83 10.13 -7.13 -2.72
C TYR A 83 8.76 -6.95 -2.05
N THR A 84 7.75 -6.66 -2.87
CA THR A 84 6.35 -6.70 -2.48
C THR A 84 5.69 -7.83 -3.27
N ASN A 85 4.97 -8.72 -2.59
CA ASN A 85 4.17 -9.75 -3.23
C ASN A 85 3.09 -9.09 -4.10
N GLU A 86 2.99 -9.54 -5.36
CA GLU A 86 2.07 -8.97 -6.34
C GLU A 86 0.69 -9.63 -6.26
N LEU A 87 -0.27 -8.93 -5.65
CA LEU A 87 -1.62 -9.45 -5.41
C LEU A 87 -2.39 -9.71 -6.70
N ARG A 88 -2.16 -8.90 -7.76
CA ARG A 88 -2.79 -9.12 -9.07
C ARG A 88 -2.32 -10.43 -9.70
N GLN A 89 -1.04 -10.77 -9.50
CA GLN A 89 -0.44 -12.02 -9.96
C GLN A 89 -0.96 -13.20 -9.13
N HIS A 90 -1.07 -13.05 -7.81
CA HIS A 90 -1.69 -14.05 -6.94
C HIS A 90 -3.14 -14.37 -7.35
N TRP A 91 -3.93 -13.33 -7.65
CA TRP A 91 -5.29 -13.49 -8.16
C TRP A 91 -5.34 -14.28 -9.48
N ALA A 92 -4.45 -13.96 -10.42
CA ALA A 92 -4.36 -14.70 -11.70
C ALA A 92 -3.93 -16.16 -11.50
N ALA A 93 -2.94 -16.41 -10.66
CA ALA A 93 -2.41 -17.73 -10.37
C ALA A 93 -3.48 -18.68 -9.78
N HIS A 94 -4.51 -18.13 -9.13
CA HIS A 94 -5.60 -18.89 -8.55
C HIS A 94 -6.91 -18.84 -9.35
N GLY A 95 -6.83 -18.54 -10.65
CA GLY A 95 -7.96 -18.70 -11.58
C GLY A 95 -8.90 -17.50 -11.64
N ASN A 96 -8.48 -16.33 -11.16
CA ASN A 96 -9.25 -15.09 -11.18
C ASN A 96 -10.63 -15.20 -10.50
N PRO A 97 -10.73 -15.68 -9.23
CA PRO A 97 -12.00 -15.77 -8.53
C PRO A 97 -12.72 -14.41 -8.41
N PRO A 98 -14.05 -14.39 -8.22
CA PRO A 98 -14.76 -13.14 -7.97
C PRO A 98 -14.16 -12.36 -6.79
N LEU A 99 -13.99 -11.05 -6.97
CA LEU A 99 -13.46 -10.15 -5.96
C LEU A 99 -14.57 -9.25 -5.41
N PRO A 100 -14.42 -8.71 -4.19
CA PRO A 100 -15.32 -7.67 -3.68
C PRO A 100 -15.38 -6.48 -4.65
N PRO A 101 -16.51 -5.76 -4.72
CA PRO A 101 -16.61 -4.55 -5.54
C PRO A 101 -15.59 -3.49 -5.08
N ALA A 102 -15.16 -2.65 -6.02
CA ALA A 102 -14.27 -1.54 -5.71
C ALA A 102 -14.93 -0.59 -4.68
N PRO A 103 -14.16 -0.01 -3.76
CA PRO A 103 -14.70 0.89 -2.75
C PRO A 103 -15.10 2.23 -3.36
N GLU A 104 -16.09 2.92 -2.77
CA GLU A 104 -16.56 4.24 -3.26
C GLU A 104 -15.47 5.32 -3.15
N ASP A 105 -14.57 5.18 -2.19
CA ASP A 105 -13.45 6.07 -1.90
C ASP A 105 -12.13 5.63 -2.55
N ALA A 106 -12.18 4.85 -3.64
CA ALA A 106 -11.00 4.45 -4.42
C ALA A 106 -10.08 5.64 -4.73
N HIS A 107 -8.77 5.41 -4.69
CA HIS A 107 -7.70 6.44 -4.73
C HIS A 107 -7.51 7.22 -3.42
N ASP A 108 -8.17 6.82 -2.34
CA ASP A 108 -7.64 6.95 -0.98
C ASP A 108 -6.76 5.74 -0.66
N ALA A 109 -5.51 5.98 -0.26
CA ALA A 109 -4.52 4.92 -0.08
C ALA A 109 -4.88 3.93 1.07
N LEU A 110 -5.58 4.38 2.11
CA LEU A 110 -6.01 3.51 3.20
C LEU A 110 -7.20 2.66 2.78
N ALA A 111 -8.15 3.24 2.05
CA ALA A 111 -9.27 2.51 1.44
C ALA A 111 -8.75 1.44 0.47
N ASP A 112 -7.82 1.79 -0.41
CA ASP A 112 -7.19 0.88 -1.36
C ASP A 112 -6.43 -0.25 -0.64
N ALA A 113 -5.70 0.05 0.45
CA ALA A 113 -5.01 -0.95 1.26
C ALA A 113 -5.98 -1.94 1.94
N ARG A 114 -7.07 -1.44 2.51
CA ARG A 114 -8.13 -2.30 3.09
C ARG A 114 -8.79 -3.18 2.04
N HIS A 115 -9.04 -2.62 0.86
CA HIS A 115 -9.61 -3.37 -0.25
C HIS A 115 -8.63 -4.43 -0.78
N ASN A 116 -7.31 -4.15 -0.79
CA ASN A 116 -6.30 -5.17 -1.10
C ASN A 116 -6.34 -6.36 -0.12
N LEU A 117 -6.51 -6.11 1.18
CA LEU A 117 -6.70 -7.20 2.16
C LEU A 117 -7.96 -8.02 1.84
N ALA A 118 -9.10 -7.36 1.59
CA ALA A 118 -10.34 -8.05 1.26
C ALA A 118 -10.22 -8.91 -0.02
N LYS A 119 -9.50 -8.42 -1.03
CA LYS A 119 -9.17 -9.21 -2.25
C LYS A 119 -8.32 -10.42 -1.92
N PHE A 120 -7.28 -10.26 -1.09
CA PHE A 120 -6.43 -11.36 -0.65
C PHE A 120 -7.25 -12.44 0.07
N GLU A 121 -8.11 -12.05 1.00
CA GLU A 121 -8.99 -12.97 1.74
C GLU A 121 -9.96 -13.71 0.81
N ALA A 122 -10.53 -13.02 -0.20
CA ALA A 122 -11.39 -13.65 -1.20
C ALA A 122 -10.64 -14.70 -2.03
N ILE A 123 -9.41 -14.40 -2.44
CA ILE A 123 -8.54 -15.34 -3.17
C ILE A 123 -8.23 -16.57 -2.31
N GLU A 124 -7.82 -16.35 -1.06
CA GLU A 124 -7.48 -17.42 -0.12
C GLU A 124 -8.67 -18.30 0.24
N THR A 125 -9.85 -17.69 0.39
CA THR A 125 -11.10 -18.42 0.60
C THR A 125 -11.39 -19.33 -0.59
N HIS A 126 -11.36 -18.79 -1.81
CA HIS A 126 -11.55 -19.58 -3.03
C HIS A 126 -10.53 -20.72 -3.16
N ARG A 127 -9.25 -20.45 -2.83
CA ARG A 127 -8.17 -21.43 -2.89
C ARG A 127 -8.37 -22.61 -1.93
N ARG A 128 -8.97 -22.36 -0.76
CA ARG A 128 -9.21 -23.37 0.28
C ARG A 128 -10.50 -24.14 0.08
N THR A 129 -11.46 -23.63 -0.70
CA THR A 129 -12.68 -24.34 -1.03
C THR A 129 -12.35 -25.56 -1.92
N PRO A 130 -12.68 -26.80 -1.49
CA PRO A 130 -12.49 -27.98 -2.32
C PRO A 130 -13.26 -27.84 -3.63
N ARG A 131 -12.60 -28.09 -4.76
CA ARG A 131 -13.29 -28.21 -6.05
C ARG A 131 -13.96 -29.58 -6.07
N LEU A 132 -15.30 -29.60 -5.99
CA LEU A 132 -16.13 -30.79 -6.26
C LEU A 132 -16.04 -31.17 -7.74
#